data_AF-A0A534JHQ0-F1
#
_entry.id   AF-A0A534JHQ0-F1
#
_cell.length_a   1.000
_cell.length_b   1.000
_cell.length_c   1.000
_cell.angle_alpha   90.00
_cell.angle_beta   90.00
_cell.angle_gamma   90.00
#
_symmetry.space_group_name_H-M   'P 1'
#
loop_
_entity.id
_entity.type
_entity.pdbx_description
1 polymer ?
#
loop_
_entity_poly.entity_id
_entity_poly.type
_entity_poly.pdbx_seq_one_letter_code
_entity_poly.pdbx_strand_id
1 'polypeptide(L)'
;MKPNPKISAAVAAILSASATAVVWAAAETTPATGAGNELQEVIVTAERRAESVQDVPITIQALTSETLAQLNVKTFDDFVKYLPNVTAGGYGPGQSNVFIRGLATSIGGTQGVGATGSFPNVATYLDDQSGQVPGRNLDIYAADLERIEILEGPQGTLFGAGAQAGVIRYITNKPKLDRVEANVSASYATTAHGDPSTSIEGVLNVPVIPDKFGVRVVAYNDSRGGYINNIPGTFTRAATDQVVVNYFGGVVPPNSGPINNNFQIGRATNSLTYKGVRGELLYQFSDDWNFLVSQSYQNLDAEGVFWQEAYDGVHNVLPELSVQLYSPSYNKDKFTDTAWTLNGK
;
A
#
# COMPACT_ATOMS: atom_id res chain seq x y z
N MET A 1 -10.18 11.70 30.36
CA MET A 1 -9.34 12.27 29.28
C MET A 1 -9.83 13.69 29.01
N LYS A 2 -8.95 14.70 29.07
CA LYS A 2 -9.31 16.07 28.65
C LYS A 2 -9.13 16.14 27.12
N PRO A 3 -10.16 16.50 26.33
CA PRO A 3 -10.02 16.63 24.89
C PRO A 3 -8.98 17.69 24.54
N ASN A 4 -8.13 17.40 23.54
CA ASN A 4 -7.11 18.34 23.08
C ASN A 4 -7.78 19.51 22.35
N PRO A 5 -7.72 20.75 22.89
CA PRO A 5 -8.48 21.89 22.36
C PRO A 5 -8.05 22.29 20.94
N LYS A 6 -6.86 21.88 20.50
CA LYS A 6 -6.37 22.12 19.14
C LYS A 6 -7.09 21.27 18.09
N ILE A 7 -7.56 20.08 18.47
CA ILE A 7 -8.33 19.19 17.58
C ILE A 7 -9.78 19.68 17.48
N SER A 8 -10.38 20.10 18.59
CA SER A 8 -11.72 20.68 18.60
C SER A 8 -11.81 21.99 17.80
N ALA A 9 -10.76 22.81 17.82
CA ALA A 9 -10.71 24.04 17.01
C ALA A 9 -10.57 23.76 15.50
N ALA A 10 -9.87 22.70 15.11
CA ALA A 10 -9.74 22.29 13.70
C ALA A 10 -11.07 21.75 13.13
N VAL A 11 -11.80 20.97 13.91
CA VAL A 11 -13.15 20.47 13.53
C VAL A 11 -14.16 21.62 13.44
N ALA A 12 -14.10 22.59 14.35
CA ALA A 12 -14.96 23.77 14.31
C ALA A 12 -14.65 24.68 13.10
N ALA A 13 -13.37 24.85 12.74
CA ALA A 13 -12.96 25.67 11.60
C ALA A 13 -13.43 25.11 10.24
N ILE A 14 -13.47 23.78 10.08
CA ILE A 14 -13.98 23.12 8.87
C ILE A 14 -15.51 23.28 8.75
N LEU A 15 -16.23 23.31 9.87
CA LEU A 15 -17.69 23.49 9.88
C LEU A 15 -18.14 24.94 9.69
N SER A 16 -17.25 25.93 9.91
CA SER A 16 -17.58 27.37 9.82
C SER A 16 -17.16 28.07 8.53
N ALA A 17 -16.49 27.38 7.60
CA ALA A 17 -16.07 27.98 6.34
C ALA A 17 -17.17 27.89 5.25
N SER A 18 -18.03 28.92 5.27
CA SER A 18 -18.68 29.54 4.11
C SER A 18 -19.63 28.68 3.27
N ALA A 19 -20.92 28.84 3.56
CA ALA A 19 -22.01 28.66 2.61
C ALA A 19 -21.87 29.64 1.44
N THR A 20 -21.23 29.21 0.34
CA THR A 20 -21.47 29.77 -0.99
C THR A 20 -22.47 28.88 -1.72
N ALA A 21 -23.56 29.50 -2.16
CA ALA A 21 -24.71 28.86 -2.78
C ALA A 21 -24.30 27.92 -3.93
N VAL A 22 -24.48 26.61 -3.71
CA VAL A 22 -24.53 25.62 -4.77
C VAL A 22 -25.90 25.73 -5.41
N VAL A 23 -25.95 26.17 -6.67
CA VAL A 23 -27.14 26.04 -7.51
C VAL A 23 -27.34 24.55 -7.75
N TRP A 24 -28.38 23.98 -7.14
CA TRP A 24 -28.82 22.62 -7.43
C TRP A 24 -29.46 22.60 -8.82
N ALA A 25 -28.73 22.13 -9.83
CA ALA A 25 -29.34 21.65 -11.05
C ALA A 25 -30.03 20.32 -10.73
N ALA A 26 -31.35 20.28 -10.85
CA ALA A 26 -32.12 19.05 -10.71
C ALA A 26 -31.69 18.09 -11.83
N ALA A 27 -31.11 16.94 -11.43
CA ALA A 27 -30.83 15.86 -12.35
C ALA A 27 -32.17 15.24 -12.82
N GLU A 28 -32.39 15.26 -14.12
CA GLU A 28 -33.48 14.57 -14.78
C GLU A 28 -33.26 13.06 -14.60
N THR A 29 -34.15 12.40 -13.88
CA THR A 29 -34.15 10.94 -13.73
C THR A 29 -34.58 10.31 -15.04
N THR A 30 -33.60 10.01 -15.91
CA THR A 30 -33.79 9.10 -17.04
C THR A 30 -34.13 7.71 -16.49
N PRO A 31 -35.20 7.04 -16.96
CA PRO A 31 -35.56 5.72 -16.47
C PRO A 31 -34.44 4.72 -16.75
N ALA A 32 -34.09 3.93 -15.74
CA ALA A 32 -33.22 2.78 -15.87
C ALA A 32 -33.87 1.73 -16.79
N THR A 33 -33.54 1.79 -18.07
CA THR A 33 -33.83 0.70 -19.01
C THR A 33 -32.92 -0.48 -18.65
N GLY A 34 -33.52 -1.65 -18.47
CA GLY A 34 -32.93 -2.78 -17.76
C GLY A 34 -31.52 -3.20 -18.19
N ALA A 35 -30.61 -3.21 -17.23
CA ALA A 35 -29.40 -4.02 -17.31
C ALA A 35 -29.81 -5.48 -17.11
N GLY A 36 -29.88 -6.22 -18.21
CA GLY A 36 -29.87 -7.67 -18.18
C GLY A 36 -28.60 -8.16 -17.48
N ASN A 37 -28.65 -9.41 -17.03
CA ASN A 37 -27.60 -10.16 -16.32
C ASN A 37 -26.33 -10.41 -17.17
N GLU A 38 -25.92 -9.46 -18.00
CA GLU A 38 -24.70 -9.54 -18.81
C GLU A 38 -23.49 -9.40 -17.89
N LEU A 39 -22.61 -10.40 -17.93
CA LEU A 39 -21.32 -10.34 -17.26
C LEU A 39 -20.55 -9.14 -17.80
N GLN A 40 -20.24 -8.19 -16.92
CA GLN A 40 -19.49 -7.00 -17.28
C GLN A 40 -18.11 -7.42 -17.82
N GLU A 41 -17.80 -6.97 -19.04
CA GLU A 41 -16.52 -7.26 -19.67
C GLU A 41 -15.41 -6.51 -18.92
N VAL A 42 -14.40 -7.26 -18.45
CA VAL A 42 -13.23 -6.68 -17.78
C VAL A 42 -12.09 -6.62 -18.77
N ILE A 43 -11.72 -5.40 -19.17
CA ILE A 43 -10.60 -5.15 -20.06
C ILE A 43 -9.30 -5.07 -19.26
N VAL A 44 -8.29 -5.81 -19.72
CA VAL A 44 -6.94 -5.84 -19.14
C VAL A 44 -5.91 -5.44 -20.19
N THR A 45 -4.72 -5.03 -19.74
CA THR A 45 -3.58 -4.72 -20.62
C THR A 45 -2.39 -5.63 -20.36
N ALA A 46 -2.66 -6.85 -19.92
CA ALA A 46 -1.66 -7.84 -19.49
C ALA A 46 -0.60 -8.13 -20.57
N GLU A 47 -1.00 -8.16 -21.84
CA GLU A 47 -0.10 -8.35 -22.99
C GLU A 47 0.30 -7.02 -23.66
N ARG A 48 0.21 -5.90 -22.93
CA ARG A 48 0.38 -4.53 -23.45
C ARG A 48 -0.62 -4.15 -24.54
N ARG A 49 -1.74 -4.87 -24.64
CA ARG A 49 -2.88 -4.62 -25.52
C ARG A 49 -4.16 -4.71 -24.72
N ALA A 50 -5.13 -3.86 -25.02
CA ALA A 50 -6.44 -3.88 -24.37
C ALA A 50 -7.24 -5.08 -24.89
N GLU A 51 -7.47 -6.07 -24.04
CA GLU A 51 -8.18 -7.32 -24.37
C GLU A 51 -9.10 -7.72 -23.22
N SER A 52 -10.16 -8.47 -23.53
CA SER A 52 -11.03 -9.04 -22.51
C SER A 52 -10.27 -10.05 -21.67
N VAL A 53 -10.50 -10.07 -20.35
CA VAL A 53 -9.93 -11.07 -19.45
C VAL A 53 -10.25 -12.51 -19.88
N GLN A 54 -11.33 -12.71 -20.64
CA GLN A 54 -11.74 -14.02 -21.16
C GLN A 54 -10.95 -14.48 -22.38
N ASP A 55 -10.35 -13.55 -23.12
CA ASP A 55 -9.61 -13.82 -24.36
C ASP A 55 -8.09 -13.93 -24.15
N VAL A 56 -7.61 -13.44 -23.01
CA VAL A 56 -6.19 -13.45 -22.66
C VAL A 56 -5.72 -14.88 -22.33
N PRO A 57 -4.72 -15.44 -23.05
CA PRO A 57 -4.30 -16.84 -22.91
C PRO A 57 -3.35 -17.09 -21.71
N ILE A 58 -3.51 -16.33 -20.63
CA ILE A 58 -2.79 -16.51 -19.37
C ILE A 58 -3.75 -16.46 -18.19
N THR A 59 -3.38 -17.08 -17.07
CA THR A 59 -4.17 -16.96 -15.85
C THR A 59 -4.01 -15.55 -15.28
N ILE A 60 -5.09 -14.78 -15.32
CA ILE A 60 -5.13 -13.41 -14.81
C ILE A 60 -6.33 -13.20 -13.87
N GLN A 61 -6.12 -12.40 -12.83
CA GLN A 61 -7.19 -11.84 -12.01
C GLN A 61 -7.15 -10.32 -12.12
N ALA A 62 -8.31 -9.67 -12.14
CA ALA A 62 -8.42 -8.22 -12.24
C ALA A 62 -9.41 -7.68 -11.21
N LEU A 63 -8.99 -6.68 -10.43
CA LEU A 63 -9.82 -5.95 -9.48
C LEU A 63 -10.11 -4.57 -10.07
N THR A 64 -11.35 -4.33 -10.51
CA THR A 64 -11.76 -3.07 -11.14
C THR A 64 -11.85 -1.93 -10.12
N SER A 65 -11.86 -0.68 -10.60
CA SER A 65 -12.05 0.51 -9.75
C SER A 65 -13.29 0.41 -8.85
N GLU A 66 -14.38 -0.13 -9.38
CA GLU A 66 -15.61 -0.36 -8.61
C GLU A 66 -15.41 -1.38 -7.50
N THR A 67 -14.78 -2.53 -7.79
CA THR A 67 -14.45 -3.54 -6.78
C THR A 67 -13.51 -2.99 -5.71
N LEU A 68 -12.48 -2.21 -6.11
CA LEU A 68 -11.55 -1.58 -5.18
C LEU A 68 -12.26 -0.60 -4.24
N ALA A 69 -13.20 0.18 -4.76
CA ALA A 69 -14.01 1.10 -3.97
C ALA A 69 -14.97 0.36 -3.00
N GLN A 70 -15.69 -0.65 -3.48
CA GLN A 70 -16.63 -1.44 -2.68
C GLN A 70 -15.94 -2.18 -1.53
N LEU A 71 -14.75 -2.72 -1.78
CA LEU A 71 -13.96 -3.44 -0.78
C LEU A 71 -13.08 -2.52 0.09
N ASN A 72 -13.11 -1.20 -0.16
CA ASN A 72 -12.25 -0.21 0.47
C ASN A 72 -10.75 -0.62 0.44
N VAL A 73 -10.29 -1.08 -0.73
CA VAL A 73 -8.90 -1.50 -0.94
C VAL A 73 -8.00 -0.28 -0.97
N LYS A 74 -7.04 -0.21 -0.05
CA LYS A 74 -6.06 0.88 0.03
C LYS A 74 -4.62 0.40 0.05
N THR A 75 -4.36 -0.80 0.56
CA THR A 75 -3.03 -1.42 0.59
C THR A 75 -3.03 -2.83 0.01
N PHE A 76 -1.84 -3.39 -0.19
CA PHE A 76 -1.67 -4.78 -0.62
C PHE A 76 -2.41 -5.78 0.29
N ASP A 77 -2.32 -5.58 1.62
CA ASP A 77 -3.00 -6.41 2.62
C ASP A 77 -4.53 -6.37 2.51
N ASP A 78 -5.11 -5.34 1.90
CA ASP A 78 -6.55 -5.23 1.72
C ASP A 78 -7.03 -6.14 0.61
N PHE A 79 -6.32 -6.20 -0.52
CA PHE A 79 -6.77 -6.98 -1.67
C PHE A 79 -6.23 -8.41 -1.76
N VAL A 80 -5.08 -8.70 -1.16
CA VAL A 80 -4.51 -10.06 -1.17
C VAL A 80 -5.46 -11.10 -0.56
N LYS A 81 -6.34 -10.67 0.36
CA LYS A 81 -7.39 -11.50 0.99
C LYS A 81 -8.41 -12.08 0.01
N TYR A 82 -8.52 -11.50 -1.18
CA TYR A 82 -9.46 -11.91 -2.23
C TYR A 82 -8.78 -12.67 -3.38
N LEU A 83 -7.47 -12.94 -3.26
CA LEU A 83 -6.69 -13.59 -4.31
C LEU A 83 -6.28 -15.01 -3.87
N PRO A 84 -6.93 -16.08 -4.37
CA PRO A 84 -6.75 -17.44 -3.86
C PRO A 84 -5.34 -18.01 -4.04
N ASN A 85 -4.62 -17.57 -5.07
CA ASN A 85 -3.27 -18.05 -5.41
C ASN A 85 -2.16 -17.11 -4.97
N VAL A 86 -2.50 -16.02 -4.26
CA VAL A 86 -1.55 -15.01 -3.83
C VAL A 86 -1.53 -14.97 -2.32
N THR A 87 -0.34 -15.07 -1.74
CA THR A 87 -0.16 -14.89 -0.30
C THR A 87 0.97 -13.91 -0.04
N ALA A 88 0.94 -13.33 1.15
CA ALA A 88 1.94 -12.39 1.62
C ALA A 88 2.54 -12.92 2.93
N GLY A 89 3.84 -12.78 3.10
CA GLY A 89 4.51 -13.07 4.37
C GLY A 89 5.64 -12.09 4.63
N GLY A 90 5.75 -11.57 5.84
CA GLY A 90 6.76 -10.57 6.17
C GLY A 90 6.60 -9.98 7.55
N TYR A 91 7.31 -8.88 7.79
CA TYR A 91 7.36 -8.20 9.10
C TYR A 91 6.36 -7.04 9.24
N GLY A 92 5.58 -6.76 8.19
CA GLY A 92 4.59 -5.71 8.15
C GLY A 92 4.65 -4.90 6.84
N PRO A 93 3.93 -3.76 6.79
CA PRO A 93 3.87 -2.85 5.65
C PRO A 93 5.26 -2.49 5.10
N GLY A 94 5.41 -2.55 3.77
CA GLY A 94 6.70 -2.33 3.09
C GLY A 94 7.78 -3.39 3.33
N GLN A 95 7.49 -4.49 4.04
CA GLN A 95 8.44 -5.57 4.33
C GLN A 95 7.86 -6.97 4.06
N SER A 96 6.89 -7.05 3.15
CA SER A 96 6.24 -8.30 2.75
C SER A 96 6.88 -8.91 1.50
N ASN A 97 7.07 -10.22 1.55
CA ASN A 97 7.34 -11.05 0.38
C ASN A 97 5.99 -11.49 -0.21
N VAL A 98 5.82 -11.28 -1.51
CA VAL A 98 4.64 -11.75 -2.25
C VAL A 98 4.93 -13.12 -2.82
N PHE A 99 4.01 -14.05 -2.61
CA PHE A 99 4.03 -15.41 -3.14
C PHE A 99 2.89 -15.56 -4.14
N ILE A 100 3.19 -16.08 -5.33
CA ILE A 100 2.16 -16.48 -6.30
C ILE A 100 2.33 -17.98 -6.56
N ARG A 101 1.25 -18.75 -6.38
CA ARG A 101 1.26 -20.22 -6.45
C ARG A 101 2.32 -20.86 -5.53
N GLY A 102 2.56 -20.26 -4.37
CA GLY A 102 3.56 -20.72 -3.38
C GLY A 102 5.02 -20.40 -3.73
N LEU A 103 5.28 -19.73 -4.84
CA LEU A 103 6.63 -19.34 -5.25
C LEU A 103 6.93 -17.91 -4.80
N ALA A 104 7.99 -17.75 -4.02
CA ALA A 104 8.65 -16.47 -3.77
C ALA A 104 10.17 -16.69 -3.67
N THR A 105 10.96 -15.67 -3.97
CA THR A 105 12.33 -15.59 -3.45
C THR A 105 12.23 -15.16 -1.99
N SER A 106 12.73 -15.98 -1.06
CA SER A 106 12.76 -15.61 0.35
C SER A 106 13.73 -14.45 0.53
N ILE A 107 13.23 -13.32 1.01
CA ILE A 107 14.04 -12.14 1.22
C ILE A 107 14.29 -11.94 2.70
N GLY A 108 15.54 -12.15 3.12
CA GLY A 108 15.98 -11.85 4.47
C GLY A 108 16.00 -10.35 4.68
N GLY A 109 15.03 -9.85 5.46
CA GLY A 109 14.89 -8.43 5.84
C GLY A 109 16.16 -7.88 6.47
N THR A 110 17.06 -7.35 5.64
CA THR A 110 18.32 -6.77 6.08
C THR A 110 18.19 -5.25 5.97
N GLN A 111 17.95 -4.59 7.11
CA GLN A 111 17.89 -3.12 7.19
C GLN A 111 19.21 -2.52 6.65
N GLY A 112 19.12 -1.54 5.74
CA GLY A 112 20.28 -0.89 5.09
C GLY A 112 20.66 -1.42 3.69
N VAL A 113 20.03 -2.52 3.30
CA VAL A 113 20.12 -3.31 2.06
C VAL A 113 19.65 -2.70 0.73
N GLY A 114 19.58 -1.39 0.53
CA GLY A 114 18.90 -0.81 -0.65
C GLY A 114 19.48 -1.21 -2.03
N ALA A 115 20.65 -1.85 -2.05
CA ALA A 115 21.36 -2.29 -3.27
C ALA A 115 21.86 -3.75 -3.21
N THR A 116 21.59 -4.51 -2.14
CA THR A 116 22.04 -5.91 -2.04
C THR A 116 20.91 -6.81 -1.58
N GLY A 117 20.64 -7.85 -2.35
CA GLY A 117 19.59 -8.83 -2.10
C GLY A 117 19.14 -9.44 -3.41
N SER A 118 18.49 -10.60 -3.35
CA SER A 118 17.81 -11.15 -4.51
C SER A 118 16.63 -10.25 -4.88
N PHE A 119 16.39 -10.08 -6.18
CA PHE A 119 15.14 -9.49 -6.64
C PHE A 119 13.98 -10.41 -6.24
N PRO A 120 12.81 -9.84 -5.88
CA PRO A 120 11.56 -10.59 -5.86
C PRO A 120 11.36 -11.30 -7.20
N ASN A 121 10.79 -12.50 -7.15
CA ASN A 121 10.38 -13.23 -8.36
C ASN A 121 8.88 -13.06 -8.68
N VAL A 122 8.17 -12.25 -7.89
CA VAL A 122 6.87 -11.66 -8.25
C VAL A 122 7.11 -10.19 -8.57
N ALA A 123 6.86 -9.80 -9.82
CA ALA A 123 7.12 -8.44 -10.25
C ALA A 123 5.97 -7.50 -9.87
N THR A 124 6.29 -6.30 -9.42
CA THR A 124 5.32 -5.24 -9.09
C THR A 124 5.49 -4.09 -10.07
N TYR A 125 4.40 -3.59 -10.63
CA TYR A 125 4.37 -2.49 -11.58
C TYR A 125 3.37 -1.42 -11.17
N LEU A 126 3.75 -0.16 -11.33
CA LEU A 126 2.81 0.97 -11.37
C LEU A 126 2.68 1.37 -12.84
N ASP A 127 1.50 1.17 -13.40
CA ASP A 127 1.24 1.20 -14.83
C ASP A 127 2.20 0.28 -15.60
N ASP A 128 3.04 0.85 -16.45
CA ASP A 128 4.06 0.13 -17.22
C ASP A 128 5.48 0.29 -16.64
N GLN A 129 5.63 0.96 -15.51
CA GLN A 129 6.91 1.11 -14.83
C GLN A 129 7.13 0.00 -13.80
N SER A 130 8.33 -0.59 -13.85
CA SER A 130 8.75 -1.60 -12.90
C SER A 130 9.00 -0.98 -11.53
N GLY A 131 8.22 -1.40 -10.55
CA GLY A 131 8.43 -1.11 -9.13
C GLY A 131 9.34 -2.15 -8.45
N GLN A 132 10.22 -2.82 -9.20
CA GLN A 132 11.11 -3.84 -8.66
C GLN A 132 12.35 -3.20 -8.05
N VAL A 133 12.60 -3.53 -6.77
CA VAL A 133 13.81 -3.19 -6.06
C VAL A 133 14.44 -4.46 -5.48
N PRO A 134 15.78 -4.52 -5.37
CA PRO A 134 16.40 -5.61 -4.62
C PRO A 134 15.85 -5.65 -3.19
N GLY A 135 15.60 -6.83 -2.66
CA GLY A 135 15.33 -6.97 -1.23
C GLY A 135 13.85 -6.88 -0.80
N ARG A 136 12.91 -6.41 -1.63
CA ARG A 136 11.46 -6.38 -1.30
C ARG A 136 10.60 -6.02 -2.50
N ASN A 137 9.29 -6.29 -2.41
CA ASN A 137 8.30 -5.63 -3.25
C ASN A 137 8.00 -4.21 -2.71
N LEU A 138 7.78 -3.24 -3.61
CA LEU A 138 7.27 -1.93 -3.20
C LEU A 138 5.83 -2.07 -2.70
N ASP A 139 5.55 -1.42 -1.57
CA ASP A 139 4.20 -1.30 -1.03
C ASP A 139 3.56 -0.03 -1.59
N ILE A 140 2.68 -0.21 -2.58
CA ILE A 140 2.07 0.89 -3.34
C ILE A 140 0.67 1.16 -2.79
N TYR A 141 0.40 2.40 -2.38
CA TYR A 141 -0.92 2.80 -1.93
C TYR A 141 -1.91 2.85 -3.10
N ALA A 142 -3.08 2.23 -2.95
CA ALA A 142 -4.07 2.10 -4.01
C ALA A 142 -4.97 3.33 -4.16
N ALA A 143 -4.36 4.52 -4.29
CA ALA A 143 -5.09 5.76 -4.58
C ALA A 143 -5.40 5.88 -6.08
N ASP A 144 -6.66 6.20 -6.38
CA ASP A 144 -7.14 6.50 -7.73
C ASP A 144 -6.69 5.51 -8.83
N LEU A 145 -7.02 4.24 -8.63
CA LEU A 145 -6.73 3.19 -9.61
C LEU A 145 -7.92 2.92 -10.52
N GLU A 146 -7.61 2.66 -11.78
CA GLU A 146 -8.55 2.09 -12.73
C GLU A 146 -8.75 0.61 -12.42
N ARG A 147 -7.67 -0.12 -12.13
CA ARG A 147 -7.70 -1.53 -11.70
C ARG A 147 -6.37 -2.03 -11.14
N ILE A 148 -6.39 -3.20 -10.54
CA ILE A 148 -5.21 -4.01 -10.22
C ILE A 148 -5.29 -5.29 -11.05
N GLU A 149 -4.22 -5.64 -11.76
CA GLU A 149 -4.09 -6.89 -12.52
C GLU A 149 -3.07 -7.81 -11.85
N ILE A 150 -3.38 -9.09 -11.74
CA ILE A 150 -2.51 -10.13 -11.20
C ILE A 150 -2.34 -11.21 -12.25
N LEU A 151 -1.14 -11.30 -12.81
CA LEU A 151 -0.77 -12.32 -13.80
C LEU A 151 -0.06 -13.44 -13.05
N GLU A 152 -0.59 -14.66 -13.13
CA GLU A 152 -0.02 -15.79 -12.44
C GLU A 152 0.93 -16.59 -13.34
N GLY A 153 2.08 -17.00 -12.79
CA GLY A 153 3.08 -17.78 -13.50
C GLY A 153 4.14 -16.94 -14.21
N PRO A 154 5.06 -17.57 -14.95
CA PRO A 154 6.19 -16.86 -15.56
C PRO A 154 5.77 -15.85 -16.64
N GLN A 155 6.17 -14.59 -16.46
CA GLN A 155 5.88 -13.47 -17.36
C GLN A 155 7.16 -12.73 -17.81
N GLY A 156 8.27 -13.45 -17.92
CA GLY A 156 9.60 -12.88 -18.15
C GLY A 156 9.79 -12.18 -19.50
N THR A 157 8.96 -12.48 -20.50
CA THR A 157 9.03 -11.90 -21.84
C THR A 157 8.59 -10.43 -21.88
N LEU A 158 7.53 -10.07 -21.16
CA LEU A 158 6.96 -8.70 -21.14
C LEU A 158 7.37 -7.89 -19.92
N PHE A 159 7.72 -8.56 -18.82
CA PHE A 159 7.94 -7.93 -17.51
C PHE A 159 9.33 -8.22 -16.91
N GLY A 160 10.19 -8.96 -17.62
CA GLY A 160 11.60 -9.15 -17.27
C GLY A 160 11.87 -10.17 -16.15
N ALA A 161 13.13 -10.20 -15.70
CA ALA A 161 13.67 -11.29 -14.87
C ALA A 161 13.02 -11.44 -13.48
N GLY A 162 12.34 -10.41 -12.97
CA GLY A 162 11.63 -10.42 -11.69
C GLY A 162 10.24 -11.05 -11.75
N ALA A 163 9.76 -11.47 -12.92
CA ALA A 163 8.39 -11.96 -13.13
C ALA A 163 8.32 -13.49 -13.29
N GLN A 164 9.05 -14.27 -12.48
CA GLN A 164 9.13 -15.73 -12.64
C GLN A 164 7.93 -16.45 -12.03
N ALA A 165 7.41 -15.94 -10.91
CA ALA A 165 6.22 -16.44 -10.24
C ALA A 165 4.94 -15.73 -10.68
N GLY A 166 5.05 -14.48 -11.13
CA GLY A 166 3.93 -13.68 -11.62
C GLY A 166 4.20 -12.18 -11.60
N VAL A 167 3.14 -11.41 -11.86
CA VAL A 167 3.16 -9.94 -11.88
C VAL A 167 1.93 -9.39 -11.16
N ILE A 168 2.11 -8.33 -10.38
CA ILE A 168 1.05 -7.46 -9.87
C ILE A 168 1.21 -6.09 -10.50
N ARG A 169 0.18 -5.61 -11.19
CA ARG A 169 0.15 -4.30 -11.83
C ARG A 169 -0.91 -3.43 -11.20
N TYR A 170 -0.54 -2.21 -10.83
CA TYR A 170 -1.44 -1.16 -10.38
C TYR A 170 -1.66 -0.21 -11.55
N ILE A 171 -2.86 -0.19 -12.13
CA ILE A 171 -3.17 0.65 -13.29
C ILE A 171 -3.90 1.89 -12.77
N THR A 172 -3.33 3.07 -12.98
CA THR A 172 -3.90 4.35 -12.51
C THR A 172 -4.95 4.87 -13.48
N ASN A 173 -5.95 5.59 -12.97
CA ASN A 173 -6.88 6.32 -13.84
C ASN A 173 -6.12 7.39 -14.62
N LYS A 174 -6.29 7.43 -15.95
CA LYS A 174 -5.63 8.41 -16.83
C LYS A 174 -6.38 9.75 -16.89
N PRO A 175 -5.72 10.84 -17.33
CA PRO A 175 -6.40 12.12 -17.53
C PRO A 175 -7.53 12.00 -18.55
N LYS A 176 -8.70 12.52 -18.20
CA LYS A 176 -9.88 12.58 -19.06
C LYS A 176 -9.88 13.93 -19.80
N LEU A 177 -9.87 13.90 -21.13
CA LEU A 177 -9.70 15.09 -21.98
C LEU A 177 -11.02 15.83 -22.27
N ASP A 178 -12.14 15.23 -21.91
CA ASP A 178 -13.50 15.68 -22.23
C ASP A 178 -14.22 16.34 -21.06
N ARG A 179 -13.75 16.14 -19.81
CA ARG A 179 -14.47 16.60 -18.62
C ARG A 179 -13.58 16.91 -17.42
N VAL A 180 -13.97 17.92 -16.66
CA VAL A 180 -13.43 18.15 -15.31
C VAL A 180 -14.04 17.12 -14.36
N GLU A 181 -13.21 16.49 -13.53
CA GLU A 181 -13.65 15.53 -12.52
C GLU A 181 -12.90 15.82 -11.21
N ALA A 182 -13.61 15.81 -10.09
CA ALA A 182 -13.00 15.95 -8.78
C ALA A 182 -13.66 14.98 -7.81
N ASN A 183 -12.85 14.30 -7.01
CA ASN A 183 -13.32 13.39 -5.97
C ASN A 183 -12.54 13.65 -4.70
N VAL A 184 -13.23 13.62 -3.56
CA VAL A 184 -12.59 13.69 -2.24
C VAL A 184 -13.21 12.59 -1.38
N SER A 185 -12.37 11.78 -0.77
CA SER A 185 -12.78 10.80 0.24
C SER A 185 -12.05 11.08 1.54
N ALA A 186 -12.77 10.92 2.64
CA ALA A 186 -12.21 11.04 3.97
C ALA A 186 -12.80 9.95 4.86
N SER A 187 -11.99 9.42 5.77
CA SER A 187 -12.42 8.40 6.72
C SER A 187 -11.92 8.67 8.13
N TYR A 188 -12.68 8.17 9.10
CA TYR A 188 -12.31 8.11 10.50
C TYR A 188 -12.68 6.72 11.03
N ALA A 189 -11.75 6.04 11.69
CA ALA A 189 -11.97 4.72 12.25
C ALA A 189 -11.37 4.60 13.64
N THR A 190 -11.92 3.69 14.44
CA THR A 190 -11.42 3.39 15.79
C THR A 190 -11.20 1.90 15.93
N THR A 191 -10.06 1.53 16.50
CA THR A 191 -9.76 0.15 16.87
C THR A 191 -9.93 -0.01 18.38
N ALA A 192 -10.58 -1.08 18.83
CA ALA A 192 -10.72 -1.35 20.26
C ALA A 192 -9.32 -1.42 20.90
N HIS A 193 -9.12 -0.65 21.98
CA HIS A 193 -7.84 -0.51 22.69
C HIS A 193 -6.66 0.06 21.87
N GLY A 194 -6.91 0.48 20.62
CA GLY A 194 -5.93 1.12 19.76
C GLY A 194 -6.10 2.63 19.67
N ASP A 195 -5.26 3.24 18.83
CA ASP A 195 -5.35 4.64 18.47
C ASP A 195 -6.29 4.83 17.25
N PRO A 196 -6.90 6.02 17.08
CA PRO A 196 -7.78 6.28 15.95
C PRO A 196 -7.01 6.36 14.62
N SER A 197 -7.70 6.03 13.54
CA SER A 197 -7.21 6.13 12.17
C SER A 197 -7.97 7.22 11.41
N THR A 198 -7.28 7.92 10.53
CA THR A 198 -7.85 8.95 9.64
C THR A 198 -7.24 8.84 8.26
N SER A 199 -8.05 8.96 7.22
CA SER A 199 -7.53 9.12 5.86
C SER A 199 -8.20 10.27 5.14
N ILE A 200 -7.46 10.86 4.20
CA ILE A 200 -7.98 11.79 3.19
C ILE A 200 -7.31 11.48 1.86
N GLU A 201 -8.10 11.41 0.80
CA GLU A 201 -7.64 11.23 -0.58
C GLU A 201 -8.43 12.19 -1.46
N GLY A 202 -7.71 12.93 -2.30
CA GLY A 202 -8.27 13.90 -3.23
C GLY A 202 -7.78 13.65 -4.63
N VAL A 203 -8.68 13.75 -5.60
CA VAL A 203 -8.44 13.57 -7.02
C VAL A 203 -8.97 14.79 -7.77
N LEU A 204 -8.20 15.29 -8.72
CA LEU A 204 -8.58 16.35 -9.62
C LEU A 204 -8.14 16.02 -11.04
N ASN A 205 -9.06 16.04 -11.98
CA ASN A 205 -8.84 15.96 -13.41
C ASN A 205 -9.27 17.26 -14.08
N VAL A 206 -8.41 17.81 -14.93
CA VAL A 206 -8.69 19.04 -15.69
C VAL A 206 -8.28 18.84 -17.15
N PRO A 207 -9.21 18.91 -18.11
CA PRO A 207 -8.90 19.06 -19.51
C PRO A 207 -8.46 20.51 -19.76
N VAL A 208 -7.15 20.74 -19.74
CA VAL A 208 -6.56 22.09 -19.92
C VAL A 208 -6.78 22.59 -21.35
N ILE A 209 -6.70 21.69 -22.33
CA ILE A 209 -7.15 21.93 -23.70
C ILE A 209 -8.12 20.80 -24.03
N PRO A 210 -9.42 21.07 -24.23
CA PRO A 210 -10.42 20.04 -24.54
C PRO A 210 -9.94 19.12 -25.66
N ASP A 211 -10.10 17.81 -25.43
CA ASP A 211 -9.75 16.72 -26.36
C ASP A 211 -8.27 16.61 -26.75
N LYS A 212 -7.39 17.44 -26.18
CA LYS A 212 -5.96 17.49 -26.55
C LYS A 212 -5.00 17.41 -25.38
N PHE A 213 -5.28 18.08 -24.28
CA PHE A 213 -4.36 18.16 -23.16
C PHE A 213 -5.10 18.09 -21.83
N GLY A 214 -4.76 17.11 -21.01
CA GLY A 214 -5.38 16.88 -19.72
C GLY A 214 -4.36 16.65 -18.64
N VAL A 215 -4.73 17.03 -17.42
CA VAL A 215 -3.93 16.86 -16.22
C VAL A 215 -4.78 16.13 -15.19
N ARG A 216 -4.20 15.12 -14.55
CA ARG A 216 -4.80 14.45 -13.40
C ARG A 216 -3.84 14.46 -12.22
N VAL A 217 -4.32 14.86 -11.06
CA VAL A 217 -3.54 14.93 -9.82
C VAL A 217 -4.31 14.21 -8.72
N VAL A 218 -3.59 13.40 -7.96
CA VAL A 218 -4.08 12.63 -6.82
C VAL A 218 -3.17 12.92 -5.65
N ALA A 219 -3.74 13.20 -4.48
CA ALA A 219 -2.98 13.34 -3.25
C ALA A 219 -3.68 12.58 -2.13
N TYR A 220 -2.92 11.92 -1.27
CA TYR A 220 -3.46 11.13 -0.17
C TYR A 220 -2.61 11.20 1.08
N ASN A 221 -3.27 11.07 2.22
CA ASN A 221 -2.68 10.89 3.54
C ASN A 221 -3.57 9.94 4.33
N ASP A 222 -3.09 8.72 4.57
CA ASP A 222 -3.76 7.68 5.34
C ASP A 222 -2.91 7.39 6.57
N SER A 223 -3.41 7.76 7.74
CA SER A 223 -2.78 7.51 9.03
C SER A 223 -3.62 6.50 9.81
N ARG A 224 -3.06 5.33 10.02
CA ARG A 224 -3.67 4.22 10.75
C ARG A 224 -3.10 4.15 12.16
N GLY A 225 -3.97 4.24 13.15
CA GLY A 225 -3.58 4.13 14.56
C GLY A 225 -3.11 2.72 14.89
N GLY A 226 -2.09 2.63 15.76
CA GLY A 226 -1.60 1.35 16.24
C GLY A 226 -2.59 0.67 17.21
N TYR A 227 -2.34 -0.59 17.50
CA TYR A 227 -3.16 -1.43 18.37
C TYR A 227 -2.35 -2.44 19.18
N ILE A 228 -1.04 -2.59 18.91
CA ILE A 228 -0.13 -3.48 19.65
C ILE A 228 0.60 -2.69 20.72
N ASN A 229 0.69 -3.23 21.94
CA ASN A 229 1.38 -2.60 23.06
C ASN A 229 2.79 -3.18 23.24
N ASN A 230 3.79 -2.32 23.40
CA ASN A 230 5.08 -2.75 23.94
C ASN A 230 5.02 -2.69 25.47
N ILE A 231 4.99 -3.85 26.11
CA ILE A 231 4.78 -4.00 27.55
C ILE A 231 6.11 -4.19 28.29
N PRO A 232 6.18 -3.91 29.61
CA PRO A 232 7.40 -4.10 30.37
C PRO A 232 7.92 -5.54 30.26
N GLY A 233 9.20 -5.66 29.94
CA GLY A 233 9.95 -6.90 29.89
C GLY A 233 11.31 -6.72 30.56
N THR A 234 11.74 -7.73 31.30
CA THR A 234 13.08 -7.77 31.88
C THR A 234 13.60 -9.19 31.85
N PHE A 235 14.82 -9.37 31.36
CA PHE A 235 15.49 -10.67 31.35
C PHE A 235 16.96 -10.52 31.73
N THR A 236 17.53 -11.60 32.24
CA THR A 236 18.98 -11.73 32.43
C THR A 236 19.48 -12.81 31.48
N ARG A 237 20.60 -12.54 30.81
CA ARG A 237 21.21 -13.50 29.87
C ARG A 237 21.58 -14.78 30.61
N ALA A 238 21.17 -15.92 30.08
CA ALA A 238 21.55 -17.23 30.61
C ALA A 238 22.83 -17.73 29.92
N ALA A 239 23.58 -18.60 30.60
CA ALA A 239 24.72 -19.31 30.03
C ALA A 239 24.35 -20.13 28.77
N THR A 240 23.08 -20.52 28.68
CA THR A 240 22.49 -21.29 27.58
C THR A 240 22.04 -20.44 26.39
N ASP A 241 22.03 -19.11 26.50
CA ASP A 241 21.62 -18.24 25.40
C ASP A 241 22.60 -18.38 24.24
N GLN A 242 22.10 -18.52 23.00
CA GLN A 242 22.98 -18.78 21.85
C GLN A 242 24.05 -17.72 21.62
N VAL A 243 23.74 -16.45 21.88
CA VAL A 243 24.76 -15.38 21.80
C VAL A 243 25.83 -15.58 22.86
N VAL A 244 25.48 -16.03 24.07
CA VAL A 244 26.45 -16.31 25.15
C VAL A 244 27.28 -17.54 24.84
N VAL A 245 26.67 -18.60 24.32
CA VAL A 245 27.36 -19.82 23.88
C VAL A 245 28.37 -19.51 22.77
N ASN A 246 27.93 -18.82 21.71
CA ASN A 246 28.75 -18.62 20.50
C ASN A 246 29.87 -17.58 20.67
N TYR A 247 29.65 -16.53 21.48
CA TYR A 247 30.63 -15.44 21.62
C TYR A 247 31.39 -15.46 22.95
N PHE A 248 30.87 -16.13 23.98
CA PHE A 248 31.44 -16.12 25.33
C PHE A 248 31.63 -17.53 25.92
N GLY A 249 31.52 -18.59 25.09
CA GLY A 249 31.77 -19.97 25.51
C GLY A 249 30.83 -20.47 26.60
N GLY A 250 29.61 -19.93 26.66
CA GLY A 250 28.63 -20.28 27.70
C GLY A 250 28.90 -19.64 29.06
N VAL A 251 29.88 -18.74 29.17
CA VAL A 251 30.14 -17.98 30.39
C VAL A 251 29.50 -16.60 30.26
N VAL A 252 28.52 -16.31 31.09
CA VAL A 252 27.92 -14.98 31.16
C VAL A 252 28.98 -13.99 31.68
N PRO A 253 29.31 -12.92 30.95
CA PRO A 253 30.32 -11.96 31.38
C PRO A 253 30.01 -11.37 32.77
N PRO A 254 31.01 -11.19 33.65
CA PRO A 254 30.83 -10.53 34.94
C PRO A 254 30.18 -9.15 34.75
N ASN A 255 29.22 -8.80 35.62
CA ASN A 255 28.40 -7.58 35.55
C ASN A 255 27.36 -7.52 34.41
N SER A 256 27.01 -8.66 33.79
CA SER A 256 25.83 -8.74 32.92
C SER A 256 24.54 -8.59 33.76
N GLY A 257 24.14 -7.35 34.00
CA GLY A 257 22.91 -7.02 34.71
C GLY A 257 21.63 -7.34 33.92
N PRO A 258 20.45 -7.21 34.55
CA PRO A 258 19.18 -7.38 33.86
C PRO A 258 19.03 -6.36 32.72
N ILE A 259 18.61 -6.85 31.56
CA ILE A 259 18.23 -6.04 30.40
C ILE A 259 16.71 -5.82 30.50
N ASN A 260 16.29 -4.57 30.41
CA ASN A 260 14.88 -4.19 30.42
C ASN A 260 14.55 -3.29 29.21
N ASN A 261 13.28 -3.21 28.86
CA ASN A 261 12.79 -2.36 27.78
C ASN A 261 12.12 -1.06 28.27
N ASN A 262 12.44 -0.57 29.47
CA ASN A 262 11.70 0.54 30.09
C ASN A 262 11.61 1.81 29.21
N PHE A 263 12.62 2.06 28.36
CA PHE A 263 12.65 3.19 27.44
C PHE A 263 11.83 2.98 26.14
N GLN A 264 11.34 1.77 25.89
CA GLN A 264 10.61 1.39 24.68
C GLN A 264 9.13 1.07 24.96
N ILE A 265 8.70 0.98 26.22
CA ILE A 265 7.31 0.70 26.60
C ILE A 265 6.40 1.75 25.98
N GLY A 266 5.29 1.30 25.39
CA GLY A 266 4.33 2.16 24.72
C GLY A 266 3.02 1.45 24.43
N ARG A 267 1.94 2.22 24.31
CA ARG A 267 0.65 1.73 23.85
C ARG A 267 0.55 1.93 22.34
N ALA A 268 -0.13 1.03 21.63
CA ALA A 268 -0.49 1.21 20.22
C ALA A 268 0.72 1.60 19.35
N THR A 269 1.85 0.91 19.54
CA THR A 269 3.16 1.29 18.99
C THR A 269 3.29 1.04 17.50
N ASN A 270 2.38 0.26 16.89
CA ASN A 270 2.42 -0.11 15.48
C ASN A 270 1.58 0.79 14.57
N SER A 271 1.74 2.11 14.70
CA SER A 271 1.09 3.07 13.81
C SER A 271 1.65 2.98 12.39
N LEU A 272 0.83 3.29 11.38
CA LEU A 272 1.21 3.24 9.98
C LEU A 272 0.71 4.50 9.26
N THR A 273 1.55 5.12 8.43
CA THR A 273 1.15 6.29 7.65
C THR A 273 1.63 6.21 6.22
N TYR A 274 0.71 6.31 5.26
CA TYR A 274 0.98 6.51 3.84
C TYR A 274 0.71 7.97 3.47
N LYS A 275 1.66 8.61 2.80
CA LYS A 275 1.48 9.94 2.21
C LYS A 275 2.02 9.94 0.80
N GLY A 276 1.29 10.52 -0.13
CA GLY A 276 1.78 10.60 -1.49
C GLY A 276 0.99 11.52 -2.39
N VAL A 277 1.58 11.70 -3.57
CA VAL A 277 1.01 12.46 -4.67
C VAL A 277 1.32 11.74 -5.98
N ARG A 278 0.35 11.70 -6.88
CA ARG A 278 0.52 11.26 -8.27
C ARG A 278 0.04 12.37 -9.18
N GLY A 279 0.80 12.68 -10.22
CA GLY A 279 0.45 13.65 -11.23
C GLY A 279 0.69 13.07 -12.61
N GLU A 280 -0.28 13.22 -13.49
CA GLU A 280 -0.20 12.78 -14.88
C GLU A 280 -0.56 13.92 -15.83
N LEU A 281 0.19 14.01 -16.91
CA LEU A 281 -0.02 14.93 -18.03
C LEU A 281 -0.23 14.09 -19.29
N LEU A 282 -1.40 14.22 -19.93
CA LEU A 282 -1.72 13.52 -21.17
C LEU A 282 -1.88 14.52 -22.29
N TYR A 283 -1.14 14.32 -23.38
CA TYR A 283 -1.25 15.09 -24.61
C TYR A 283 -1.61 14.19 -25.80
N GLN A 284 -2.72 14.49 -26.46
CA GLN A 284 -3.22 13.81 -27.66
C GLN A 284 -2.78 14.61 -28.90
N PHE A 285 -1.89 14.05 -29.71
CA PHE A 285 -1.39 14.70 -30.92
C PHE A 285 -2.38 14.57 -32.09
N SER A 286 -2.96 13.38 -32.21
CA SER A 286 -3.94 12.96 -33.22
C SER A 286 -4.75 11.79 -32.67
N ASP A 287 -5.74 11.28 -33.38
CA ASP A 287 -6.60 10.18 -32.91
C ASP A 287 -5.81 8.90 -32.54
N ASP A 288 -4.66 8.67 -33.18
CA ASP A 288 -3.84 7.47 -33.00
C ASP A 288 -2.62 7.66 -32.08
N TRP A 289 -2.26 8.90 -31.73
CA TRP A 289 -1.03 9.19 -31.00
C TRP A 289 -1.26 10.02 -29.74
N ASN A 290 -0.72 9.53 -28.62
CA ASN A 290 -0.67 10.27 -27.37
C ASN A 290 0.66 10.13 -26.63
N PHE A 291 0.95 11.12 -25.79
CA PHE A 291 2.08 11.13 -24.90
C PHE A 291 1.61 11.37 -23.47
N LEU A 292 1.99 10.46 -22.59
CA LEU A 292 1.69 10.49 -21.16
C LEU A 292 2.99 10.70 -20.38
N VAL A 293 3.00 11.69 -19.51
CA VAL A 293 4.03 11.84 -18.47
C VAL A 293 3.37 11.59 -17.14
N SER A 294 3.87 10.63 -16.36
CA SER A 294 3.44 10.38 -15.00
C SER A 294 4.57 10.64 -14.01
N GLN A 295 4.20 11.16 -12.85
CA GLN A 295 5.08 11.41 -11.72
C GLN A 295 4.38 10.94 -10.44
N SER A 296 5.01 10.04 -9.71
CA SER A 296 4.54 9.56 -8.42
C SER A 296 5.57 9.82 -7.33
N TYR A 297 5.09 10.15 -6.14
CA TYR A 297 5.87 10.18 -4.91
C TYR A 297 5.04 9.55 -3.79
N GLN A 298 5.65 8.66 -3.02
CA GLN A 298 5.05 8.08 -1.83
C GLN A 298 6.07 7.99 -0.70
N ASN A 299 5.60 8.25 0.51
CA ASN A 299 6.30 8.04 1.78
C ASN A 299 5.46 7.12 2.66
N LEU A 300 6.10 6.08 3.20
CA LEU A 300 5.56 5.10 4.11
C LEU A 300 6.33 5.21 5.43
N ASP A 301 5.62 5.49 6.52
CA ASP A 301 6.16 5.47 7.87
C ASP A 301 5.39 4.43 8.71
N ALA A 302 6.05 3.32 9.01
CA ALA A 302 5.52 2.26 9.85
C ALA A 302 6.36 2.20 11.14
N GLU A 303 5.71 2.36 12.27
CA GLU A 303 6.35 2.25 13.59
C GLU A 303 6.04 0.88 14.19
N GLY A 304 6.80 0.46 15.20
CA GLY A 304 6.59 -0.78 15.93
C GLY A 304 6.75 -2.05 15.08
N VAL A 305 5.94 -3.06 15.40
CA VAL A 305 5.92 -4.36 14.72
C VAL A 305 4.47 -4.78 14.45
N PHE A 306 4.25 -5.64 13.46
CA PHE A 306 2.92 -6.08 13.04
C PHE A 306 2.63 -7.53 13.43
N TRP A 307 3.19 -7.96 14.56
CA TRP A 307 3.03 -9.28 15.16
C TRP A 307 2.94 -9.17 16.68
N GLN A 308 2.41 -10.20 17.33
CA GLN A 308 2.33 -10.30 18.79
C GLN A 308 3.22 -11.42 19.31
N GLU A 309 3.63 -11.32 20.56
CA GLU A 309 4.34 -12.38 21.28
C GLU A 309 3.33 -13.18 22.12
N ALA A 310 3.34 -14.50 21.97
CA ALA A 310 2.50 -15.36 22.80
C ALA A 310 3.09 -15.54 24.21
N TYR A 311 4.42 -15.51 24.31
CA TYR A 311 5.14 -15.76 25.55
C TYR A 311 6.33 -14.80 25.70
N ASP A 312 6.70 -14.50 26.95
CA ASP A 312 7.95 -13.83 27.27
C ASP A 312 9.16 -14.77 27.15
N GLY A 313 10.36 -14.23 27.39
CA GLY A 313 11.61 -14.99 27.34
C GLY A 313 11.73 -16.13 28.37
N VAL A 314 10.80 -16.25 29.32
CA VAL A 314 10.75 -17.30 30.36
C VAL A 314 9.46 -18.14 30.25
N HIS A 315 8.77 -18.06 29.11
CA HIS A 315 7.57 -18.83 28.76
C HIS A 315 6.30 -18.48 29.58
N ASN A 316 6.20 -17.28 30.14
CA ASN A 316 4.93 -16.79 30.67
C ASN A 316 4.06 -16.26 29.53
N VAL A 317 2.75 -16.56 29.57
CA VAL A 317 1.79 -16.06 28.58
C VAL A 317 1.69 -14.55 28.65
N LEU A 318 1.80 -13.89 27.50
CA LEU A 318 1.62 -12.44 27.38
C LEU A 318 0.16 -12.09 27.04
N PRO A 319 -0.32 -10.88 27.39
CA PRO A 319 -1.60 -10.37 26.92
C PRO A 319 -1.70 -10.36 25.39
N GLU A 320 -2.91 -10.51 24.86
CA GLU A 320 -3.16 -10.33 23.42
C GLU A 320 -2.71 -8.95 22.95
N LEU A 321 -2.29 -8.86 21.69
CA LEU A 321 -1.79 -7.63 21.06
C LEU A 321 -0.68 -6.96 21.87
N SER A 322 0.26 -7.76 22.38
CA SER A 322 1.42 -7.25 23.10
C SER A 322 2.74 -7.90 22.66
N VAL A 323 3.83 -7.17 22.89
CA VAL A 323 5.22 -7.54 22.59
C VAL A 323 6.14 -7.00 23.68
N GLN A 324 7.33 -7.59 23.83
CA GLN A 324 8.44 -7.04 24.62
C GLN A 324 9.61 -6.67 23.71
N LEU A 325 9.52 -5.52 23.04
CA LEU A 325 10.61 -5.01 22.20
C LEU A 325 11.63 -4.26 23.04
N TYR A 326 12.89 -4.67 22.95
CA TYR A 326 14.03 -4.06 23.66
C TYR A 326 14.77 -3.00 22.83
N SER A 327 14.40 -2.85 21.55
CA SER A 327 14.97 -1.87 20.62
C SER A 327 13.87 -1.19 19.83
N PRO A 328 14.07 0.07 19.37
CA PRO A 328 13.16 0.70 18.42
C PRO A 328 12.97 -0.17 17.18
N SER A 329 11.73 -0.29 16.72
CA SER A 329 11.35 -1.04 15.52
C SER A 329 10.53 -0.10 14.64
N TYR A 330 10.93 0.05 13.38
CA TYR A 330 10.25 0.88 12.41
C TYR A 330 10.68 0.49 10.98
N ASN A 331 9.83 0.81 10.01
CA ASN A 331 10.13 0.76 8.59
C ASN A 331 9.76 2.11 7.96
N LYS A 332 10.74 2.78 7.36
CA LYS A 332 10.54 4.06 6.67
C LYS A 332 10.97 3.88 5.23
N ASP A 333 10.01 3.99 4.33
CA ASP A 333 10.23 3.80 2.90
C ASP A 333 9.75 5.01 2.11
N LYS A 334 10.44 5.31 1.02
CA LYS A 334 10.02 6.33 0.08
C LYS A 334 10.36 5.89 -1.32
N PHE A 335 9.45 6.12 -2.25
CA PHE A 335 9.74 5.94 -3.66
C PHE A 335 9.28 7.14 -4.47
N THR A 336 9.92 7.32 -5.60
CA THR A 336 9.60 8.32 -6.61
C THR A 336 9.73 7.63 -7.94
N ASP A 337 8.73 7.83 -8.79
CA ASP A 337 8.66 7.19 -10.10
C ASP A 337 8.26 8.23 -11.15
N THR A 338 8.94 8.23 -12.28
CA THR A 338 8.70 9.14 -13.40
C THR A 338 8.66 8.32 -14.68
N ALA A 339 7.50 8.30 -15.34
CA ALA A 339 7.29 7.53 -16.56
C ALA A 339 6.93 8.43 -17.72
N TRP A 340 7.54 8.17 -18.88
CA TRP A 340 7.17 8.80 -20.14
C TRP A 340 6.72 7.69 -21.09
N THR A 341 5.47 7.75 -21.52
CA THR A 341 4.86 6.75 -22.41
C THR A 341 4.38 7.43 -23.67
N LEU A 342 4.86 6.95 -24.82
CA LEU A 342 4.38 7.36 -26.14
C LEU A 342 3.60 6.19 -26.73
N ASN A 343 2.30 6.37 -26.92
CA ASN A 343 1.45 5.39 -27.58
C ASN A 343 1.17 5.84 -29.01
N GLY A 344 1.27 4.90 -29.94
CA GLY A 344 1.01 5.08 -31.35
C GLY A 344 0.62 3.77 -32.00
N LYS A 345 -0.20 3.83 -33.03
CA LYS A 345 -0.46 2.71 -33.95
C LYS A 345 0.50 2.72 -35.14
#